data_AF-A0A519KZU3-F1
#
_entry.id   AF-A0A519KZU3-F1
#
_cell.length_a   1.000
_cell.length_b   1.000
_cell.length_c   1.000
_cell.angle_alpha   90.00
_cell.angle_beta   90.00
_cell.angle_gamma   90.00
#
_symmetry.space_group_name_H-M   'P 1'
#
loop_
_entity.id
_entity.type
_entity.pdbx_description
1 polymer ?
#
loop_
_entity_poly.entity_id
_entity_poly.type
_entity_poly.pdbx_seq_one_letter_code
_entity_poly.pdbx_strand_id
1 'polypeptide(L)'
;GIYNATDDAPSPAEAVIRHAAARLGLPLPPQVDLDDPSISDAMRRFYLDNKRVSNARAKAELGWRPAYPSWREGLEAVLAAD
;
A
#
# COMPACT_ATOMS: atom_id res chain seq x y z
N GLY A 1 -15.93 11.84 -16.28
CA GLY A 1 -16.30 11.12 -15.05
C GLY A 1 -15.13 11.10 -14.08
N ILE A 2 -15.33 10.58 -12.87
CA ILE A 2 -14.26 10.38 -11.87
C ILE A 2 -13.97 8.87 -11.77
N TYR A 3 -12.69 8.50 -11.70
CA TYR A 3 -12.21 7.12 -11.60
C TYR A 3 -11.22 6.98 -10.44
N ASN A 4 -11.26 5.84 -9.74
CA ASN A 4 -10.26 5.49 -8.73
C ASN A 4 -9.10 4.75 -9.39
N ALA A 5 -7.87 5.20 -9.12
CA ALA A 5 -6.64 4.55 -9.53
C ALA A 5 -5.98 3.88 -8.32
N THR A 6 -6.37 2.64 -8.08
CA THR A 6 -5.81 1.77 -7.03
C THR A 6 -5.58 0.38 -7.61
N ASP A 7 -4.68 -0.39 -7.02
CA ASP A 7 -4.53 -1.82 -7.27
C ASP A 7 -5.74 -2.62 -6.74
N ASP A 8 -5.67 -3.95 -6.81
CA ASP A 8 -6.73 -4.87 -6.38
C ASP A 8 -6.56 -5.38 -4.94
N ALA A 9 -5.55 -4.91 -4.21
CA ALA A 9 -5.08 -5.53 -2.98
C ALA A 9 -4.96 -4.53 -1.81
N PRO A 10 -6.10 -3.97 -1.32
CA PRO A 10 -6.08 -3.13 -0.13
C PRO A 10 -5.48 -3.90 1.04
N SER A 11 -4.41 -3.36 1.62
CA SER A 11 -3.58 -4.08 2.59
C SER A 11 -3.16 -3.18 3.75
N PRO A 12 -2.99 -3.73 4.96
CA PRO A 12 -2.35 -3.01 6.07
C PRO A 12 -0.93 -2.59 5.69
N ALA A 13 -0.50 -1.39 6.11
CA ALA A 13 0.86 -0.91 5.87
C ALA A 13 1.92 -1.87 6.41
N GLU A 14 1.67 -2.46 7.59
CA GLU A 14 2.57 -3.44 8.21
C GLU A 14 2.81 -4.68 7.33
N ALA A 15 1.81 -5.15 6.58
CA ALA A 15 1.96 -6.31 5.71
C ALA A 15 2.98 -6.05 4.59
N VAL A 16 2.95 -4.83 4.03
CA VAL A 16 3.90 -4.39 2.99
C VAL A 16 5.31 -4.26 3.58
N ILE A 17 5.43 -3.62 4.75
CA ILE A 17 6.72 -3.44 5.45
C ILE A 17 7.37 -4.79 5.79
N ARG A 18 6.59 -5.71 6.36
CA ARG A 18 7.07 -7.04 6.74
C ARG A 18 7.56 -7.84 5.55
N HIS A 19 6.84 -7.79 4.43
CA HIS A 19 7.26 -8.47 3.20
C HIS A 19 8.53 -7.84 2.63
N ALA A 20 8.61 -6.51 2.57
CA ALA A 20 9.81 -5.82 2.11
C ALA A 20 11.06 -6.16 2.96
N ALA A 21 10.94 -6.12 4.29
CA ALA A 21 12.02 -6.48 5.20
C ALA A 21 12.49 -7.93 4.97
N ALA A 22 11.55 -8.87 4.85
CA ALA A 22 11.86 -10.26 4.56
C ALA A 22 12.56 -10.44 3.20
N ARG A 23 12.13 -9.71 2.17
CA ARG A 23 12.74 -9.77 0.83
C ARG A 23 14.14 -9.19 0.77
N LEU A 24 14.40 -8.14 1.55
CA LEU A 24 15.70 -7.47 1.66
C LEU A 24 16.64 -8.14 2.67
N GLY A 25 16.19 -9.14 3.43
CA GLY A 25 16.98 -9.75 4.51
C GLY A 25 17.27 -8.79 5.68
N LEU A 26 16.41 -7.78 5.86
CA LEU A 26 16.54 -6.77 6.90
C LEU A 26 15.68 -7.12 8.12
N PRO A 27 16.06 -6.67 9.34
CA PRO A 27 15.21 -6.81 10.50
C PRO A 27 13.90 -6.02 10.30
N LEU A 28 12.82 -6.51 10.92
CA LEU A 28 11.56 -5.77 10.95
C LEU A 28 11.77 -4.49 11.78
N PRO A 29 11.29 -3.32 11.30
CA PRO A 29 11.28 -2.11 12.11
C PRO A 29 10.46 -2.29 13.41
N PRO A 30 10.82 -1.59 14.49
CA PRO A 30 10.05 -1.64 15.74
C PRO A 30 8.61 -1.14 15.51
N GLN A 31 7.67 -1.73 16.23
CA GLN A 31 6.29 -1.23 16.26
C GLN A 31 6.22 0.05 17.12
N VAL A 32 5.41 1.01 16.67
CA VAL A 32 5.17 2.28 17.36
C VAL A 32 3.67 2.48 17.45
N ASP A 33 3.18 2.78 18.65
CA ASP A 33 1.76 3.05 18.87
C ASP A 33 1.37 4.39 18.25
N LEU A 34 0.13 4.50 17.77
CA LEU A 34 -0.35 5.73 17.14
C LEU A 34 -0.45 6.91 18.11
N ASP A 35 -0.44 6.66 19.42
CA ASP A 35 -0.41 7.69 20.45
C ASP A 35 1.00 8.18 20.80
N ASP A 36 2.05 7.54 20.29
CA ASP A 36 3.45 7.88 20.54
C ASP A 36 3.80 9.31 20.05
N PRO A 37 4.45 10.15 20.87
CA PRO A 37 4.74 11.55 20.55
C PRO A 37 5.62 11.76 19.32
N SER A 38 6.34 10.72 18.85
CA SER A 38 7.11 10.77 17.60
C SER A 38 6.25 10.71 16.34
N ILE A 39 5.00 10.26 16.44
CA ILE A 39 4.06 10.17 15.32
C ILE A 39 3.43 11.55 15.06
N SER A 40 3.65 12.06 13.84
CA SER A 40 3.10 13.36 13.43
C SER A 40 1.57 13.37 13.38
N ASP A 41 0.99 14.56 13.60
CA ASP A 41 -0.47 14.77 13.51
C ASP A 41 -1.03 14.36 12.14
N ALA A 42 -0.25 14.55 11.07
CA ALA A 42 -0.63 14.15 9.72
C ALA A 42 -0.75 12.61 9.59
N MET A 43 0.21 11.87 10.15
CA MET A 43 0.17 10.40 10.16
C MET A 43 -0.99 9.90 11.03
N ARG A 44 -1.21 10.49 12.20
CA ARG A 44 -2.35 10.17 13.07
C ARG A 44 -3.66 10.36 12.32
N ARG A 45 -3.83 11.51 11.67
CA ARG A 45 -5.03 11.82 10.86
C ARG A 45 -5.24 10.83 9.72
N PHE A 46 -4.17 10.37 9.06
CA PHE A 46 -4.27 9.36 8.01
C PHE A 46 -4.90 8.06 8.52
N TYR A 47 -4.51 7.62 9.73
CA TYR A 47 -5.04 6.41 10.35
C TYR A 47 -6.43 6.55 10.97
N LEU A 48 -7.03 7.75 11.01
CA LEU A 48 -8.41 7.95 11.47
C LEU A 48 -9.46 7.46 10.48
N ASP A 49 -9.09 7.18 9.23
CA ASP A 49 -10.01 6.73 8.18
C ASP A 49 -9.57 5.36 7.63
N ASN A 50 -10.54 4.51 7.32
CA ASN A 50 -10.30 3.18 6.76
C ASN A 50 -11.39 2.86 5.74
N LYS A 51 -10.97 2.66 4.49
CA LYS A 51 -11.85 2.27 3.38
C LYS A 51 -11.14 1.32 2.43
N ARG A 52 -11.94 0.51 1.73
CA ARG A 52 -11.52 -0.24 0.54
C ARG A 52 -12.08 0.48 -0.68
N VAL A 53 -11.23 0.78 -1.64
CA VAL A 53 -11.58 1.59 -2.82
C VAL A 53 -11.67 0.69 -4.04
N SER A 54 -12.79 0.73 -4.76
CA SER A 54 -12.98 -0.07 -5.98
C SER A 54 -12.43 0.66 -7.20
N ASN A 55 -11.65 -0.05 -8.02
CA ASN A 55 -11.19 0.39 -9.34
C ASN A 55 -12.05 -0.15 -10.51
N ALA A 56 -13.17 -0.83 -10.20
CA ALA A 56 -13.99 -1.54 -11.19
C ALA A 56 -14.48 -0.64 -12.33
N ARG A 57 -14.82 0.62 -12.00
CA ARG A 57 -15.26 1.60 -13.00
C ARG A 57 -14.18 1.90 -14.05
N ALA A 58 -12.94 2.12 -13.61
CA ALA A 58 -11.82 2.38 -14.52
C ALA A 58 -11.58 1.16 -15.41
N LYS A 59 -11.67 -0.05 -14.85
CA LYS A 59 -11.50 -1.30 -15.59
C LYS A 59 -12.58 -1.53 -16.64
N ALA A 60 -13.83 -1.21 -16.32
CA ALA A 60 -14.98 -1.46 -17.17
C ALA A 60 -15.12 -0.41 -18.29
N GLU A 61 -15.01 0.88 -17.96
CA GLU A 61 -15.26 1.96 -18.91
C GLU A 61 -14.02 2.29 -19.75
N LEU A 62 -12.81 2.13 -19.21
CA LEU A 62 -11.57 2.56 -19.88
C LEU A 62 -10.73 1.39 -20.40
N GLY A 63 -11.07 0.14 -20.04
CA GLY A 63 -10.20 -1.01 -20.28
C GLY A 63 -8.87 -0.98 -19.50
N TRP A 64 -8.67 0.02 -18.63
CA TRP A 64 -7.44 0.17 -17.85
C TRP A 64 -7.19 -1.03 -16.94
N ARG A 65 -5.93 -1.48 -16.85
CA ARG A 65 -5.47 -2.50 -15.90
C ARG A 65 -4.16 -2.03 -15.28
N PRO A 66 -3.99 -2.12 -13.95
CA PRO A 66 -2.69 -1.84 -13.35
C PRO A 66 -1.67 -2.87 -13.87
N ALA A 67 -0.46 -2.42 -14.19
CA ALA A 67 0.64 -3.32 -14.55
C ALA A 67 1.00 -4.28 -13.39
N TYR A 68 0.78 -3.81 -12.16
CA TYR A 68 0.96 -4.56 -10.92
C TYR A 68 -0.39 -4.63 -10.18
N PRO A 69 -1.11 -5.76 -10.26
CA PRO A 69 -2.43 -5.91 -9.66
C PRO A 69 -2.44 -5.87 -8.14
N SER A 70 -1.29 -6.13 -7.49
CA SER A 70 -1.11 -5.90 -6.07
C SER A 70 0.23 -5.23 -5.77
N TRP A 71 0.35 -4.71 -4.54
CA TRP A 71 1.61 -4.25 -3.98
C TRP A 71 2.72 -5.30 -4.01
N ARG A 72 2.42 -6.62 -4.07
CA ARG A 72 3.44 -7.67 -4.08
C ARG A 72 4.19 -7.70 -5.41
N GLU A 73 3.48 -7.79 -6.53
CA GLU A 73 4.14 -7.80 -7.85
C GLU A 73 4.88 -6.47 -8.09
N GLY A 74 4.30 -5.35 -7.64
CA GLY A 74 4.95 -4.05 -7.75
C GLY A 74 6.24 -3.96 -6.94
N LEU A 75 6.23 -4.46 -5.70
CA LEU A 75 7.41 -4.48 -4.84
C LEU A 75 8.51 -5.39 -5.42
N GLU A 76 8.18 -6.60 -5.89
CA GLU A 76 9.18 -7.48 -6.51
C GLU A 76 9.77 -6.86 -7.79
N ALA A 77 8.95 -6.16 -8.58
CA ALA A 77 9.44 -5.48 -9.78
C ALA A 77 10.40 -4.32 -9.45
N VAL A 78 10.14 -3.56 -8.38
CA VAL A 78 11.07 -2.53 -7.89
C VAL A 78 12.38 -3.17 -7.44
N LEU A 79 12.32 -4.22 -6.61
CA LEU A 79 13.52 -4.91 -6.11
C LEU A 79 14.35 -5.57 -7.20
N ALA A 80 13.73 -5.98 -8.31
CA ALA A 80 14.44 -6.57 -9.45
C ALA A 80 15.05 -5.53 -10.40
N ALA A 81 14.67 -4.26 -10.26
CA ALA A 81 15.17 -3.15 -11.08
C ALA A 81 16.43 -2.49 -10.49
N ASP A 82 16.76 -2.77 -9.22
CA ASP A 82 18.02 -2.42 -8.55
C ASP A 82 19.14 -3.41 -8.89
#